data_AF-A0A8C0WSD1-F1
#
_entry.id   AF-A0A8C0WSD1-F1
#
_cell.length_a   1.000
_cell.length_b   1.000
_cell.length_c   1.000
_cell.angle_alpha   90.00
_cell.angle_beta   90.00
_cell.angle_gamma   90.00
#
_symmetry.space_group_name_H-M   'P 1'
#
loop_
_entity.id
_entity.type
_entity.pdbx_description
1 polymer ?
#
loop_
_entity_poly.entity_id
_entity_poly.type
_entity_poly.pdbx_seq_one_letter_code
_entity_poly.pdbx_strand_id
1 'polypeptide(L)'
;MDKLHPGIIDAIKPFLDYYEQVDGISYRKAIFIFLSNAGGDLITKTALDFWRAGRKREEIQLKDLEPVLSVGVFNNRHSGLWHSGLIDRNLIDYFIPFLPLEYRHVKMCVRAEMQARGAAVDEDIVTKVAEEMTFFPKDEKIYSDKGCKTVQSRLDFH
;
A
#
# COMPACT_ATOMS: atom_id res chain seq x y z
N MET A 1 5.02 9.06 2.22
CA MET A 1 6.23 9.65 1.61
C MET A 1 5.86 10.59 0.48
N ASP A 2 4.87 10.22 -0.34
CA ASP A 2 4.22 11.05 -1.37
C ASP A 2 3.98 12.53 -0.98
N LYS A 3 3.60 12.82 0.27
CA LYS A 3 3.31 14.17 0.76
C LYS A 3 4.48 14.89 1.45
N LEU A 4 5.66 14.28 1.54
CA LEU A 4 6.82 14.91 2.16
C LEU A 4 7.44 15.94 1.23
N HIS A 5 7.92 17.04 1.81
CA HIS A 5 8.68 18.03 1.06
C HIS A 5 10.02 17.41 0.59
N PRO A 6 10.42 17.58 -0.69
CA PRO A 6 11.64 16.96 -1.22
C PRO A 6 12.91 17.27 -0.40
N GLY A 7 13.04 18.50 0.11
CA GLY A 7 14.17 18.88 0.97
C GLY A 7 14.32 18.06 2.27
N ILE A 8 13.25 17.47 2.80
CA ILE A 8 13.34 16.54 3.95
C ILE A 8 13.98 15.22 3.51
N ILE A 9 13.64 14.76 2.30
CA ILE A 9 14.20 13.54 1.74
C ILE A 9 15.70 13.71 1.46
N ASP A 10 16.10 14.88 0.94
CA ASP A 10 17.51 15.20 0.74
C ASP A 10 18.29 15.26 2.07
N ALA A 11 17.66 15.74 3.15
CA ALA A 11 18.28 15.81 4.47
C ALA A 11 18.54 14.44 5.10
N ILE A 12 17.71 13.44 4.82
CA ILE A 12 17.90 12.07 5.36
C ILE A 12 18.78 11.19 4.47
N LYS A 13 19.06 11.63 3.24
CA LYS A 13 19.82 10.88 2.24
C LYS A 13 21.18 10.37 2.74
N PRO A 14 22.02 11.13 3.47
CA PRO A 14 23.31 10.64 3.93
C PRO A 14 23.23 9.41 4.82
N PHE A 15 22.12 9.26 5.58
CA PHE A 15 21.92 8.12 6.48
C PHE A 15 21.45 6.84 5.76
N LEU A 16 21.01 6.98 4.51
CA LEU A 16 20.54 5.91 3.64
C LEU A 16 21.61 5.45 2.63
N ASP A 17 22.60 6.31 2.38
CA ASP A 17 23.68 6.03 1.43
C ASP A 17 24.70 5.04 2.01
N TYR A 18 25.59 4.54 1.16
CA TYR A 18 26.55 3.48 1.48
C TYR A 18 27.78 3.98 2.26
N TYR A 19 27.69 5.14 2.92
CA TYR A 19 28.78 5.69 3.72
C TYR A 19 29.11 4.80 4.92
N GLU A 20 30.41 4.69 5.26
CA GLU A 20 30.82 3.93 6.44
C GLU A 20 30.33 4.58 7.74
N GLN A 21 30.43 5.91 7.78
CA GLN A 21 30.03 6.76 8.89
C GLN A 21 29.50 8.10 8.37
N VAL A 22 28.49 8.63 9.07
CA VAL A 22 28.01 10.00 8.96
C VAL A 22 28.22 10.62 10.34
N ASP A 23 28.99 11.71 10.41
CA ASP A 23 29.37 12.38 11.67
C ASP A 23 29.93 11.41 12.73
N GLY A 24 30.74 10.43 12.29
CA GLY A 24 31.36 9.42 13.16
C GLY A 24 30.46 8.24 13.54
N ILE A 25 29.22 8.19 13.07
CA ILE A 25 28.24 7.14 13.40
C ILE A 25 27.92 6.28 12.17
N SER A 26 27.93 4.95 12.32
CA SER A 26 27.57 4.03 11.24
C SER A 26 26.08 3.70 11.25
N TYR A 27 25.41 3.97 10.13
CA TYR A 27 23.98 3.69 9.93
C TYR A 27 23.71 2.38 9.17
N ARG A 28 24.75 1.63 8.79
CA ARG A 28 24.63 0.39 7.98
C ARG A 28 23.83 -0.75 8.64
N LYS A 29 23.50 -0.63 9.93
CA LYS A 29 22.65 -1.57 10.67
C LYS A 29 21.23 -1.05 10.91
N ALA A 30 20.93 0.20 10.54
CA ALA A 30 19.61 0.77 10.63
C ALA A 30 18.73 0.25 9.48
N ILE A 31 17.42 0.17 9.73
CA ILE A 31 16.42 -0.20 8.73
C ILE A 31 15.49 1.00 8.55
N PHE A 32 15.33 1.43 7.31
CA PHE A 32 14.42 2.52 6.96
C PHE A 32 13.23 1.96 6.17
N ILE A 33 12.02 2.21 6.67
CA ILE A 33 10.78 1.75 6.04
C ILE A 33 9.98 2.97 5.59
N PHE A 34 9.74 3.04 4.29
CA PHE A 34 9.02 4.14 3.67
C PHE A 34 7.61 3.68 3.24
N LEU A 35 6.59 4.39 3.73
CA LEU A 35 5.21 4.15 3.35
C LEU A 35 4.74 5.25 2.39
N SER A 36 4.16 4.86 1.25
CA SER A 36 3.68 5.79 0.23
C SER A 36 2.45 5.22 -0.47
N ASN A 37 1.51 6.09 -0.88
CA ASN A 37 0.41 5.71 -1.76
C ASN A 37 0.73 5.96 -3.25
N ALA A 38 1.91 6.49 -3.56
CA ALA A 38 2.33 6.75 -4.94
C ALA A 38 2.29 5.47 -5.79
N GLY A 39 1.74 5.57 -7.01
CA GLY A 39 1.56 4.41 -7.90
C GLY A 39 0.39 3.50 -7.55
N GLY A 40 -0.39 3.78 -6.50
CA GLY A 40 -1.53 2.95 -6.07
C GLY A 40 -2.58 2.73 -7.15
N ASP A 41 -2.91 3.76 -7.93
CA ASP A 41 -3.90 3.68 -9.01
C ASP A 41 -3.45 2.73 -10.14
N LEU A 42 -2.15 2.75 -10.46
CA LEU A 42 -1.60 1.89 -11.51
C LEU A 42 -1.48 0.44 -11.03
N ILE A 43 -1.06 0.20 -9.78
CA ILE A 43 -1.07 -1.15 -9.17
C ILE A 43 -2.49 -1.72 -9.19
N THR A 44 -3.46 -0.89 -8.82
CA THR A 44 -4.88 -1.23 -8.83
C THR A 44 -5.37 -1.57 -10.24
N LYS A 45 -4.95 -0.80 -11.24
CA LYS A 45 -5.26 -1.09 -12.64
C LYS A 45 -4.72 -2.44 -13.07
N THR A 46 -3.45 -2.77 -12.77
CA THR A 46 -2.88 -4.08 -13.08
C THR A 46 -3.66 -5.21 -12.41
N ALA A 47 -4.03 -5.05 -11.13
CA ALA A 47 -4.84 -6.02 -10.42
C ALA A 47 -6.23 -6.22 -11.05
N LEU A 48 -6.85 -5.13 -11.53
CA LEU A 48 -8.13 -5.19 -12.23
C LEU A 48 -8.01 -5.87 -13.60
N ASP A 49 -6.92 -5.62 -14.34
CA ASP A 49 -6.68 -6.24 -15.64
C ASP A 49 -6.51 -7.76 -15.50
N PHE A 50 -5.80 -8.23 -14.46
CA PHE A 50 -5.71 -9.66 -14.13
C PHE A 50 -7.08 -10.26 -13.81
N TRP A 51 -7.86 -9.57 -12.98
CA TRP A 51 -9.20 -10.04 -12.60
C TRP A 51 -10.12 -10.14 -13.83
N ARG A 52 -10.11 -9.13 -14.71
CA ARG A 52 -10.90 -9.11 -15.95
C ARG A 52 -10.48 -10.19 -16.94
N ALA A 53 -9.21 -10.60 -16.91
CA ALA A 53 -8.70 -11.73 -17.66
C ALA A 53 -9.03 -13.10 -17.02
N GLY A 54 -9.79 -13.12 -15.92
CA GLY A 54 -10.15 -14.34 -15.20
C GLY A 54 -8.97 -14.98 -14.45
N ARG A 55 -7.88 -14.24 -14.24
CA ARG A 55 -6.67 -14.73 -13.56
C ARG A 55 -6.78 -14.57 -12.07
N LYS A 56 -6.12 -15.45 -11.32
CA LYS A 56 -6.09 -15.34 -9.87
C LYS A 56 -5.20 -14.16 -9.43
N ARG A 57 -5.60 -13.51 -8.35
CA ARG A 57 -4.82 -12.43 -7.70
C ARG A 57 -3.40 -12.89 -7.38
N GLU A 58 -3.26 -14.13 -6.93
CA GLU A 58 -2.00 -14.73 -6.50
C GLU A 58 -1.04 -15.02 -7.67
N GLU A 59 -1.49 -14.88 -8.93
CA GLU A 59 -0.62 -14.96 -10.11
C GLU A 59 0.11 -13.65 -10.43
N ILE A 60 -0.25 -12.54 -9.78
CA ILE A 60 0.43 -11.25 -9.97
C ILE A 60 1.84 -11.35 -9.39
N GLN A 61 2.85 -11.21 -10.26
CA GLN A 61 4.25 -11.22 -9.88
C GLN A 61 4.81 -9.80 -9.80
N LEU A 62 5.93 -9.63 -9.09
CA LEU A 62 6.58 -8.33 -8.94
C LEU A 62 6.93 -7.70 -10.31
N LYS A 63 7.40 -8.51 -11.26
CA LYS A 63 7.69 -8.09 -12.64
C LYS A 63 6.50 -7.47 -13.39
N ASP A 64 5.27 -7.83 -13.00
CA ASP A 64 4.06 -7.27 -13.60
C ASP A 64 3.77 -5.86 -13.06
N LEU A 65 4.36 -5.52 -11.91
CA LEU A 65 4.20 -4.24 -11.21
C LEU A 65 5.42 -3.34 -11.33
N GLU A 66 6.61 -3.86 -11.59
CA GLU A 66 7.85 -3.08 -11.75
C GLU A 66 7.77 -1.94 -12.79
N PRO A 67 7.22 -2.14 -14.00
CA PRO A 67 7.08 -1.06 -14.98
C PRO A 67 6.14 0.05 -14.47
N VAL A 68 5.09 -0.37 -13.76
CA VAL A 68 4.07 0.49 -13.18
C VAL A 68 4.61 1.30 -12.02
N LEU A 69 5.37 0.66 -11.13
CA LEU A 69 6.08 1.31 -10.02
C LEU A 69 7.08 2.32 -10.58
N SER A 70 7.74 1.96 -11.68
CA SER A 70 8.70 2.85 -12.32
C SER A 70 8.04 4.13 -12.83
N VAL A 71 6.91 4.05 -13.51
CA VAL A 71 6.22 5.24 -14.01
C VAL A 71 5.52 6.01 -12.88
N GLY A 72 4.81 5.32 -11.98
CA GLY A 72 3.98 5.95 -10.95
C GLY A 72 4.76 6.59 -9.80
N VAL A 73 5.94 6.05 -9.48
CA VAL A 73 6.81 6.55 -8.41
C VAL A 73 7.87 7.49 -8.99
N PHE A 74 8.42 7.21 -10.17
CA PHE A 74 9.54 8.00 -10.72
C PHE A 74 9.13 9.18 -11.60
N ASN A 75 7.94 9.16 -12.24
CA ASN A 75 7.51 10.24 -13.15
C ASN A 75 6.44 11.19 -12.58
N ASN A 76 5.99 11.00 -11.34
CA ASN A 76 4.94 11.85 -10.77
C ASN A 76 5.52 13.13 -10.15
N ARG A 77 5.40 14.27 -10.86
CA ARG A 77 5.92 15.59 -10.44
C ARG A 77 5.52 16.10 -9.05
N HIS A 78 4.47 15.52 -8.46
CA HIS A 78 3.94 15.90 -7.17
C HIS A 78 4.28 14.93 -6.04
N SER A 79 5.00 13.85 -6.33
CA SER A 79 5.50 12.92 -5.30
C SER A 79 6.77 13.48 -4.68
N GLY A 80 6.91 13.45 -3.34
CA GLY A 80 8.17 13.79 -2.68
C GLY A 80 9.38 12.96 -3.15
N LEU A 81 9.12 11.78 -3.75
CA LEU A 81 10.14 10.92 -4.34
C LEU A 81 10.62 11.39 -5.73
N TRP A 82 9.85 12.26 -6.39
CA TRP A 82 10.16 12.77 -7.73
C TRP A 82 11.38 13.68 -7.70
N HIS A 83 12.40 13.34 -8.48
CA HIS A 83 13.73 13.97 -8.45
C HIS A 83 14.43 13.96 -7.07
N SER A 84 13.95 13.17 -6.11
CA SER A 84 14.68 12.98 -4.88
C SER A 84 15.94 12.17 -5.17
N GLY A 85 17.06 12.56 -4.56
CA GLY A 85 18.33 11.86 -4.75
C GLY A 85 18.35 10.41 -4.25
N LEU A 86 17.25 9.91 -3.66
CA LEU A 86 17.07 8.52 -3.26
C LEU A 86 16.99 7.56 -4.45
N ILE A 87 16.30 7.95 -5.51
CA ILE A 87 16.08 7.09 -6.66
C ILE A 87 17.26 7.20 -7.64
N ASP A 88 17.78 8.40 -7.86
CA ASP A 88 18.94 8.62 -8.74
C ASP A 88 20.20 7.84 -8.29
N ARG A 89 20.27 7.46 -7.01
CA ARG A 89 21.36 6.66 -6.45
C ARG A 89 20.97 5.23 -6.07
N ASN A 90 19.77 4.76 -6.43
CA ASN A 90 19.26 3.44 -6.05
C ASN A 90 19.39 3.16 -4.53
N LEU A 91 19.02 4.14 -3.70
CA LEU A 91 19.04 4.01 -2.22
C LEU A 91 17.85 3.24 -1.66
N ILE A 92 16.96 2.76 -2.53
CA ILE A 92 15.86 1.88 -2.17
C ILE A 92 16.24 0.46 -2.58
N ASP A 93 16.42 -0.42 -1.60
CA ASP A 93 16.77 -1.82 -1.85
C ASP A 93 15.62 -2.60 -2.49
N TYR A 94 14.40 -2.41 -1.98
CA TYR A 94 13.22 -3.17 -2.40
C TYR A 94 11.96 -2.30 -2.44
N PHE A 95 11.18 -2.48 -3.51
CA PHE A 95 9.82 -1.97 -3.60
C PHE A 95 8.83 -3.08 -3.23
N ILE A 96 7.98 -2.82 -2.23
CA ILE A 96 6.98 -3.76 -1.74
C ILE A 96 5.58 -3.22 -2.09
N PRO A 97 4.97 -3.66 -3.19
CA PRO A 97 3.65 -3.18 -3.60
C PRO A 97 2.53 -3.80 -2.75
N PHE A 98 1.54 -2.98 -2.40
CA PHE A 98 0.33 -3.42 -1.70
C PHE A 98 -0.85 -3.41 -2.67
N LEU A 99 -1.43 -4.58 -2.90
CA LEU A 99 -2.58 -4.75 -3.80
C LEU A 99 -3.90 -4.32 -3.12
N PRO A 100 -4.89 -3.82 -3.88
CA PRO A 100 -6.19 -3.42 -3.33
C PRO A 100 -6.92 -4.62 -2.71
N LEU A 101 -7.72 -4.40 -1.67
CA LEU A 101 -8.38 -5.48 -0.93
C LEU A 101 -9.75 -5.82 -1.53
N GLU A 102 -9.93 -7.08 -1.90
CA GLU A 102 -11.23 -7.64 -2.31
C GLU A 102 -12.21 -7.79 -1.13
N TYR A 103 -13.50 -7.96 -1.46
CA TYR A 103 -14.58 -8.22 -0.49
C TYR A 103 -14.23 -9.32 0.54
N ARG A 104 -13.63 -10.43 0.11
CA ARG A 104 -13.19 -11.51 1.02
C ARG A 104 -12.21 -11.03 2.09
N HIS A 105 -11.28 -10.15 1.74
CA HIS A 105 -10.30 -9.60 2.67
C HIS A 105 -10.95 -8.62 3.65
N VAL A 106 -11.95 -7.86 3.19
CA VAL A 106 -12.75 -7.01 4.09
C VAL A 106 -13.46 -7.86 5.15
N LYS A 107 -14.12 -8.97 4.75
CA LYS A 107 -14.70 -9.92 5.73
C LYS A 107 -13.66 -10.45 6.72
N MET A 108 -12.44 -10.76 6.27
CA MET A 108 -11.34 -11.17 7.16
C MET A 108 -10.98 -10.08 8.17
N CYS A 109 -10.91 -8.82 7.74
CA CYS A 109 -10.66 -7.69 8.64
C CYS A 109 -11.77 -7.52 9.68
N VAL A 110 -13.04 -7.67 9.28
CA VAL A 110 -14.17 -7.58 10.22
C VAL A 110 -14.08 -8.68 11.29
N ARG A 111 -13.81 -9.93 10.89
CA ARG A 111 -13.61 -11.04 11.84
C ARG A 111 -12.46 -10.77 12.81
N ALA A 112 -11.32 -10.33 12.28
CA ALA A 112 -10.14 -10.02 13.09
C ALA A 112 -10.41 -8.89 14.09
N GLU A 113 -11.16 -7.86 13.68
CA GLU A 113 -11.54 -6.75 14.56
C GLU A 113 -12.52 -7.19 15.65
N MET A 114 -13.52 -8.01 15.33
CA MET A 114 -14.44 -8.57 16.34
C MET A 114 -13.67 -9.38 17.40
N GLN A 115 -12.73 -10.22 16.95
CA GLN A 115 -11.87 -11.01 17.83
C GLN A 115 -10.94 -10.12 18.68
N ALA A 116 -10.36 -9.07 18.10
CA ALA A 116 -9.52 -8.11 18.82
C ALA A 116 -10.29 -7.36 19.93
N ARG A 117 -11.60 -7.18 19.75
CA ARG A 117 -12.53 -6.62 20.75
C ARG A 117 -13.03 -7.64 21.78
N GLY A 118 -12.65 -8.92 21.66
CA GLY A 118 -13.14 -10.00 22.51
C GLY A 118 -14.59 -10.42 22.24
N ALA A 119 -15.17 -9.98 21.12
CA ALA A 119 -16.51 -10.40 20.70
C ALA A 119 -16.45 -11.75 19.96
N ALA A 120 -17.51 -12.55 20.12
CA ALA A 120 -17.70 -13.72 19.28
C ALA A 120 -17.95 -13.29 17.83
N VAL A 121 -17.39 -14.03 16.86
CA VAL A 121 -17.59 -13.73 15.44
C VAL A 121 -19.01 -14.11 15.05
N ASP A 122 -19.78 -13.12 14.60
CA ASP A 122 -21.09 -13.27 14.00
C ASP A 122 -20.98 -13.04 12.48
N GLU A 123 -21.19 -14.09 11.69
CA GLU A 123 -21.05 -14.02 10.23
C GLU A 123 -22.10 -13.15 9.54
N ASP A 124 -23.26 -12.92 10.17
CA ASP A 124 -24.28 -12.01 9.65
C ASP A 124 -23.81 -10.56 9.82
N ILE A 125 -23.22 -10.22 10.97
CA ILE A 125 -22.60 -8.91 11.19
C ILE A 125 -21.40 -8.72 10.25
N VAL A 126 -20.55 -9.74 10.09
CA VAL A 126 -19.41 -9.69 9.16
C VAL A 126 -19.87 -9.36 7.74
N THR A 127 -20.95 -9.98 7.29
CA THR A 127 -21.51 -9.77 5.94
C THR A 127 -22.12 -8.38 5.81
N LYS A 128 -22.95 -7.95 6.77
CA LYS A 128 -23.55 -6.60 6.79
C LYS A 128 -22.50 -5.50 6.74
N VAL A 129 -21.51 -5.57 7.64
CA VAL A 129 -20.43 -4.57 7.69
C VAL A 129 -19.64 -4.55 6.39
N ALA A 130 -19.38 -5.71 5.78
CA ALA A 130 -18.68 -5.76 4.50
C ALA A 130 -19.53 -5.19 3.36
N GLU A 131 -20.85 -5.37 3.36
CA GLU A 131 -21.77 -4.80 2.35
C GLU A 131 -21.96 -3.28 2.48
N GLU A 132 -21.83 -2.72 3.69
CA GLU A 132 -21.86 -1.28 3.95
C GLU A 132 -20.60 -0.53 3.47
N MET A 133 -19.56 -1.27 3.06
CA MET A 133 -18.33 -0.71 2.53
C MET A 133 -18.48 -0.34 1.05
N THR A 134 -17.69 0.64 0.62
CA THR A 134 -17.70 1.07 -0.79
C THR A 134 -16.64 0.30 -1.58
N PHE A 135 -17.04 -0.14 -2.77
CA PHE A 135 -16.21 -0.94 -3.68
C PHE A 135 -16.20 -0.34 -5.08
N PHE A 136 -15.10 -0.60 -5.79
CA PHE A 136 -14.85 -0.18 -7.16
C PHE A 136 -14.37 -1.36 -8.03
N PRO A 137 -14.52 -1.25 -9.37
CA PRO A 137 -15.32 -0.24 -10.07
C PRO A 137 -16.82 -0.39 -9.73
N LYS A 138 -17.64 0.63 -10.04
CA LYS A 138 -19.03 0.71 -9.53
C LYS A 138 -19.90 -0.47 -9.96
N ASP A 139 -19.64 -1.02 -11.13
CA ASP A 139 -20.45 -2.08 -11.73
C ASP A 139 -20.01 -3.46 -11.20
N GLU A 140 -18.69 -3.71 -11.11
CA GLU A 140 -18.17 -5.01 -10.68
C GLU A 140 -17.97 -5.13 -9.16
N LYS A 141 -17.85 -4.01 -8.41
CA LYS A 141 -17.68 -3.93 -6.95
C LYS A 141 -16.63 -4.89 -6.37
N ILE A 142 -15.45 -4.94 -6.99
CA ILE A 142 -14.43 -5.96 -6.70
C ILE A 142 -13.56 -5.57 -5.50
N TYR A 143 -13.04 -4.34 -5.53
CA TYR A 143 -12.01 -3.87 -4.61
C TYR A 143 -12.54 -2.78 -3.71
N SER A 144 -12.19 -2.79 -2.42
CA SER A 144 -12.63 -1.77 -1.47
C SER A 144 -11.89 -0.45 -1.68
N ASP A 145 -12.62 0.66 -1.74
CA ASP A 145 -12.04 2.01 -1.91
C ASP A 145 -11.06 2.38 -0.78
N LYS A 146 -11.33 1.89 0.43
CA LYS A 146 -10.58 2.24 1.65
C LYS A 146 -9.86 1.05 2.28
N GLY A 147 -9.87 -0.11 1.62
CA GLY A 147 -9.43 -1.36 2.24
C GLY A 147 -10.16 -1.59 3.56
N CYS A 148 -9.41 -1.85 4.65
CA CYS A 148 -9.99 -2.12 5.96
C CYS A 148 -10.07 -0.90 6.89
N LYS A 149 -9.74 0.31 6.42
CA LYS A 149 -9.58 1.51 7.28
C LYS A 149 -10.84 1.87 8.09
N THR A 150 -12.04 1.68 7.53
CA THR A 150 -13.30 2.10 8.15
C THR A 150 -14.07 0.94 8.79
N VAL A 151 -13.50 -0.27 8.81
CA VAL A 151 -14.15 -1.46 9.39
C VAL A 151 -14.49 -1.24 10.87
N GLN A 152 -13.55 -0.70 11.64
CA GLN A 152 -13.75 -0.45 13.08
C GLN A 152 -14.96 0.46 13.33
N SER A 153 -15.02 1.61 12.64
CA SER A 153 -16.13 2.55 12.77
C SER A 153 -17.47 2.00 12.31
N ARG A 154 -17.49 1.02 11.39
CA ARG A 154 -18.73 0.39 10.92
C ARG A 154 -19.24 -0.64 11.92
N LEU A 155 -18.31 -1.39 12.54
CA LEU A 155 -18.65 -2.34 13.60
C LEU A 155 -19.26 -1.68 14.82
N ASP A 156 -18.96 -0.42 15.12
CA ASP A 156 -19.54 0.28 16.27
C ASP A 156 -21.07 0.46 16.21
N PHE A 157 -21.69 0.21 15.04
CA PHE A 157 -23.14 0.26 14.85
C PHE A 157 -23.85 -1.10 15.02
N HIS A 158 -23.12 -2.19 15.28
CA HIS A 158 -23.62 -3.56 15.40
C HIS A 158 -23.16 -4.21 16.71
#